data_AF-A0A6M4BVP7-F1
#
_entry.id   AF-A0A6M4BVP7-F1
#
_cell.length_a   1.000
_cell.length_b   1.000
_cell.length_c   1.000
_cell.angle_alpha   90.00
_cell.angle_beta   90.00
_cell.angle_gamma   90.00
#
_symmetry.space_group_name_H-M   'P 1'
#
loop_
_entity.id
_entity.type
_entity.pdbx_description
1 polymer ?
#
loop_
_entity_poly.entity_id
_entity_poly.type
_entity_poly.pdbx_seq_one_letter_code
_entity_poly.pdbx_strand_id
1 'polypeptide(L)'
;DCVLNYKNKNVLTYKSNLYNLIDEKKFKDEMTQFKITEDSKNIHPEDREHVVPLILRILYGKMTMKLVAEKKGGGQTRRSLVMRYLAGCNENEIQMFIEMAFSQFKQYMVLAPREIYTYVLSTLDLKSITTPGKLHSVLNLFDVIREYFGGYMKDQLLSQLFNIFYGICSTIAGVLAQDDK
;
A
#
# COMPACT_ATOMS: atom_id res chain seq x y z
N ASP A 1 16.20 -13.25 -3.90
CA ASP A 1 16.63 -14.67 -3.79
C ASP A 1 16.00 -15.43 -2.64
N CYS A 2 15.97 -14.92 -1.40
CA CYS A 2 15.48 -15.67 -0.23
C CYS A 2 14.04 -16.24 -0.39
N VAL A 3 13.12 -15.47 -0.95
CA VAL A 3 11.73 -15.92 -1.17
C VAL A 3 11.64 -17.06 -2.20
N LEU A 4 12.50 -17.04 -3.22
CA LEU A 4 12.50 -18.07 -4.28
C LEU A 4 13.12 -19.39 -3.81
N ASN A 5 13.94 -19.36 -2.76
CA ASN A 5 14.56 -20.55 -2.18
C ASN A 5 13.56 -21.46 -1.46
N TYR A 6 12.35 -20.99 -1.16
CA TYR A 6 11.26 -21.83 -0.66
C TYR A 6 10.69 -22.79 -1.71
N LYS A 7 11.19 -22.74 -2.96
CA LYS A 7 10.86 -23.65 -4.07
C LYS A 7 9.35 -23.82 -4.34
N ASN A 8 8.55 -22.80 -4.04
CA ASN A 8 7.14 -22.82 -4.40
C ASN A 8 7.00 -22.80 -5.92
N LYS A 9 6.45 -23.87 -6.51
CA LYS A 9 6.35 -24.06 -7.96
C LYS A 9 5.59 -22.92 -8.62
N ASN A 10 4.54 -22.44 -7.97
CA ASN A 10 3.67 -21.36 -8.40
C ASN A 10 4.44 -20.03 -8.57
N VAL A 11 5.39 -19.76 -7.67
CA VAL A 11 6.21 -18.54 -7.72
C VAL A 11 7.40 -18.68 -8.67
N LEU A 12 7.96 -19.88 -8.79
CA LEU A 12 9.12 -20.14 -9.65
C LEU A 12 8.81 -19.92 -11.14
N THR A 13 7.58 -20.20 -11.59
CA THR A 13 7.14 -19.93 -12.96
C THR A 13 7.29 -18.45 -13.33
N TYR A 14 7.03 -17.55 -12.38
CA TYR A 14 7.09 -16.09 -12.57
C TYR A 14 8.41 -15.46 -12.15
N LYS A 15 9.44 -16.29 -11.88
CA LYS A 15 10.74 -15.81 -11.40
C LYS A 15 11.30 -14.68 -12.28
N SER A 16 11.31 -14.88 -13.59
CA SER A 16 11.84 -13.89 -14.56
C SER A 16 11.10 -12.55 -14.48
N ASN A 17 9.76 -12.59 -14.46
CA ASN A 17 8.92 -11.41 -14.35
C ASN A 17 9.18 -10.66 -13.04
N LEU A 18 9.31 -11.38 -11.92
CA LEU A 18 9.62 -10.78 -10.61
C LEU A 18 11.00 -10.09 -10.60
N TYR A 19 12.04 -10.67 -11.23
CA TYR A 19 13.32 -9.98 -11.37
C TYR A 19 13.24 -8.75 -12.28
N ASN A 20 12.49 -8.82 -13.37
CA ASN A 20 12.30 -7.68 -14.26
C ASN A 20 11.54 -6.53 -13.58
N LEU A 21 10.59 -6.84 -12.68
CA LEU A 21 9.92 -5.84 -11.83
C LEU A 21 10.87 -5.21 -10.79
N ILE A 22 11.94 -5.91 -10.41
CA ILE A 22 12.97 -5.36 -9.51
C ILE A 22 13.99 -4.52 -10.30
N ASP A 23 14.29 -4.87 -11.55
CA ASP A 23 15.22 -4.12 -12.41
C ASP A 23 14.62 -2.77 -12.84
N GLU A 24 15.28 -1.66 -12.51
CA GLU A 24 14.78 -0.32 -12.84
C GLU A 24 14.67 -0.04 -14.33
N LYS A 25 15.55 -0.63 -15.14
CA LYS A 25 15.59 -0.39 -16.59
C LYS A 25 14.40 -1.07 -17.27
N LYS A 26 14.06 -2.27 -16.80
CA LYS A 26 12.98 -3.11 -17.37
C LYS A 26 11.63 -2.87 -16.71
N PHE A 27 11.59 -2.20 -15.56
CA PHE A 27 10.37 -1.99 -14.78
C PHE A 27 9.17 -1.49 -15.59
N LYS A 28 9.36 -0.44 -16.41
CA LYS A 28 8.25 0.16 -17.17
C LYS A 28 7.74 -0.78 -18.28
N ASP A 29 8.65 -1.46 -18.96
CA ASP A 29 8.33 -2.41 -20.02
C ASP A 29 7.61 -3.62 -19.43
N GLU A 30 8.11 -4.15 -18.32
CA GLU A 30 7.54 -5.29 -17.61
C GLU A 30 6.13 -4.96 -17.10
N MET A 31 5.88 -3.79 -16.52
CA MET A 31 4.53 -3.39 -16.11
C MET A 31 3.54 -3.29 -17.28
N THR A 32 4.04 -3.04 -18.49
CA THR A 32 3.19 -2.97 -19.69
C THR A 32 2.89 -4.36 -20.26
N GLN A 33 3.88 -5.26 -20.21
CA GLN A 33 3.78 -6.63 -20.73
C GLN A 33 3.08 -7.58 -19.75
N PHE A 34 3.47 -7.55 -18.48
CA PHE A 34 2.98 -8.42 -17.43
C PHE A 34 1.84 -7.75 -16.67
N LYS A 35 0.67 -7.62 -17.30
CA LYS A 35 -0.54 -7.09 -16.65
C LYS A 35 -1.05 -8.06 -15.57
N ILE A 36 -1.60 -7.52 -14.48
CA ILE A 36 -2.21 -8.29 -13.37
C ILE A 36 -3.74 -8.38 -13.53
N THR A 37 -4.34 -7.81 -14.57
CA THR A 37 -5.80 -7.87 -14.76
C THR A 37 -6.34 -9.30 -14.77
N GLU A 38 -7.54 -9.53 -14.22
CA GLU A 38 -8.22 -10.83 -14.23
C GLU A 38 -8.33 -11.41 -15.66
N ASP A 39 -8.54 -10.54 -16.66
CA ASP A 39 -8.61 -10.91 -18.07
C ASP A 39 -7.27 -11.32 -18.70
N SER A 40 -6.16 -11.03 -18.02
CA SER A 40 -4.83 -11.33 -18.55
C SER A 40 -4.46 -12.78 -18.24
N LYS A 41 -4.14 -13.57 -19.27
CA LYS A 41 -3.61 -14.94 -19.14
C LYS A 41 -2.19 -15.01 -18.55
N ASN A 42 -1.72 -13.90 -17.97
CA ASN A 42 -0.36 -13.76 -17.48
C ASN A 42 -0.17 -14.44 -16.13
N ILE A 43 -1.19 -14.50 -15.27
CA ILE A 43 -1.09 -15.13 -13.95
C ILE A 43 -2.25 -16.11 -13.79
N HIS A 44 -1.93 -17.38 -13.52
CA HIS A 44 -2.95 -18.38 -13.24
C HIS A 44 -3.66 -18.07 -11.91
N PRO A 45 -4.99 -18.23 -11.82
CA PRO A 45 -5.74 -17.93 -10.59
C PRO A 45 -5.18 -18.63 -9.33
N GLU A 46 -4.71 -19.86 -9.46
CA GLU A 46 -4.11 -20.65 -8.37
C GLU A 46 -2.76 -20.10 -7.90
N ASP A 47 -2.04 -19.40 -8.78
CA ASP A 47 -0.75 -18.81 -8.46
C ASP A 47 -0.89 -17.39 -7.90
N ARG A 48 -2.02 -16.71 -8.16
CA ARG A 48 -2.25 -15.31 -7.74
C ARG A 48 -2.12 -15.14 -6.23
N GLU A 49 -2.65 -16.07 -5.44
CA GLU A 49 -2.58 -16.03 -3.98
C GLU A 49 -1.14 -15.95 -3.46
N HIS A 50 -0.18 -16.54 -4.18
CA HIS A 50 1.22 -16.57 -3.79
C HIS A 50 2.05 -15.46 -4.46
N VAL A 51 1.75 -15.14 -5.71
CA VAL A 51 2.55 -14.26 -6.56
C VAL A 51 2.15 -12.80 -6.38
N VAL A 52 0.85 -12.49 -6.33
CA VAL A 52 0.37 -11.11 -6.20
C VAL A 52 0.87 -10.44 -4.91
N PRO A 53 0.84 -11.07 -3.72
CA PRO A 53 1.42 -10.46 -2.52
C PRO A 53 2.91 -10.13 -2.64
N LEU A 54 3.67 -10.85 -3.48
CA LEU A 54 5.08 -10.53 -3.73
C LEU A 54 5.21 -9.33 -4.66
N ILE A 55 4.40 -9.27 -5.71
CA ILE A 55 4.38 -8.14 -6.62
C ILE A 55 3.98 -6.86 -5.88
N LEU A 56 2.91 -6.90 -5.06
CA LEU A 56 2.48 -5.75 -4.25
C LEU A 56 3.62 -5.23 -3.38
N ARG A 57 4.36 -6.12 -2.69
CA ARG A 57 5.52 -5.75 -1.86
C ARG A 57 6.64 -5.10 -2.66
N ILE A 58 6.96 -5.65 -3.84
CA ILE A 58 7.98 -5.08 -4.73
C ILE A 58 7.54 -3.68 -5.19
N LEU A 59 6.30 -3.53 -5.65
CA LEU A 59 5.75 -2.26 -6.10
C LEU A 59 5.71 -1.21 -4.99
N TYR A 60 5.29 -1.59 -3.78
CA TYR A 60 5.29 -0.70 -2.63
C TYR A 60 6.71 -0.25 -2.26
N GLY A 61 7.69 -1.16 -2.28
CA GLY A 61 9.09 -0.81 -2.08
C GLY A 61 9.59 0.17 -3.16
N LYS A 62 9.28 -0.07 -4.43
CA LYS A 62 9.62 0.83 -5.55
C LYS A 62 8.97 2.21 -5.43
N MET A 63 7.79 2.28 -4.82
CA MET A 63 7.03 3.51 -4.59
C MET A 63 7.60 4.33 -3.42
N THR A 64 8.10 3.66 -2.37
CA THR A 64 8.62 4.28 -1.14
C THR A 64 10.11 4.57 -1.17
N MET A 65 10.88 3.91 -2.05
CA MET A 65 12.29 4.22 -2.26
C MET A 65 12.47 5.67 -2.76
N LYS A 66 13.04 6.51 -1.89
CA LYS A 66 13.47 7.87 -2.24
C LYS A 66 14.75 7.80 -3.06
N LEU A 67 14.61 7.60 -4.37
CA LEU A 67 15.74 7.69 -5.29
C LEU A 67 16.15 9.15 -5.45
N VAL A 68 17.46 9.42 -5.60
CA VAL A 68 18.05 10.77 -5.76
C VAL A 68 17.37 11.59 -6.89
N ALA A 69 16.71 10.92 -7.84
CA ALA A 69 15.92 11.51 -8.92
C ALA A 69 14.60 12.19 -8.48
N GLU A 70 14.17 12.07 -7.22
CA GLU A 70 12.95 12.73 -6.69
C GLU A 70 13.00 14.27 -6.79
N LYS A 71 14.19 14.88 -6.90
CA LYS A 71 14.35 16.34 -7.01
C LYS A 71 13.82 16.97 -8.32
N LYS A 72 13.46 16.18 -9.33
CA LYS A 72 12.95 16.65 -10.63
C LYS A 72 11.58 16.06 -11.03
N GLY A 73 10.73 15.72 -10.05
CA GLY A 73 9.34 15.28 -10.32
C GLY A 73 9.16 13.83 -10.78
N GLY A 74 10.24 13.08 -11.04
CA GLY A 74 10.17 11.68 -11.48
C GLY A 74 9.57 10.71 -10.45
N GLY A 75 9.60 11.05 -9.16
CA GLY A 75 8.98 10.25 -8.10
C GLY A 75 7.46 10.17 -8.24
N GLN A 76 6.80 11.29 -8.54
CA GLN A 76 5.34 11.34 -8.71
C GLN A 76 4.88 10.56 -9.95
N THR A 77 5.62 10.65 -11.06
CA THR A 77 5.33 9.85 -12.26
C THR A 77 5.44 8.35 -11.99
N ARG A 78 6.39 7.93 -11.15
CA ARG A 78 6.54 6.51 -10.79
C ARG A 78 5.41 6.02 -9.90
N ARG A 79 5.00 6.82 -8.91
CA ARG A 79 3.83 6.52 -8.06
C ARG A 79 2.55 6.37 -8.89
N SER A 80 2.29 7.33 -9.78
CA SER A 80 1.17 7.28 -10.72
C SER A 80 1.19 6.02 -11.59
N LEU A 81 2.36 5.64 -12.12
CA LEU A 81 2.50 4.43 -12.93
C LEU A 81 2.17 3.16 -12.13
N VAL A 82 2.68 3.06 -10.90
CA VAL A 82 2.38 1.93 -9.98
C VAL A 82 0.90 1.86 -9.67
N MET A 83 0.27 2.98 -9.31
CA MET A 83 -1.16 2.99 -9.00
C MET A 83 -2.02 2.64 -10.21
N ARG A 84 -1.68 3.13 -11.40
CA ARG A 84 -2.39 2.77 -12.64
C ARG A 84 -2.30 1.27 -12.95
N TYR A 85 -1.17 0.66 -12.66
CA TYR A 85 -0.99 -0.79 -12.84
C TYR A 85 -1.79 -1.58 -11.79
N LEU A 86 -1.79 -1.12 -10.53
CA LEU A 86 -2.60 -1.69 -9.46
C LEU A 86 -4.10 -1.51 -9.67
N ALA A 87 -4.54 -0.49 -10.41
CA ALA A 87 -5.94 -0.30 -10.79
C ALA A 87 -6.50 -1.45 -11.66
N GLY A 88 -5.62 -2.27 -12.25
CA GLY A 88 -6.03 -3.51 -12.92
C GLY A 88 -6.22 -4.70 -11.97
N CYS A 89 -5.92 -4.58 -10.68
CA CYS A 89 -6.04 -5.68 -9.71
C CYS A 89 -7.47 -5.80 -9.17
N ASN A 90 -7.77 -6.97 -8.60
CA ASN A 90 -9.05 -7.23 -7.96
C ASN A 90 -9.18 -6.44 -6.65
N GLU A 91 -10.41 -6.23 -6.19
CA GLU A 91 -10.66 -5.52 -4.93
C GLU A 91 -9.93 -6.14 -3.72
N ASN A 92 -9.91 -7.46 -3.61
CA ASN A 92 -9.19 -8.16 -2.54
C ASN A 92 -7.67 -7.89 -2.58
N GLU A 93 -7.11 -7.77 -3.79
CA GLU A 93 -5.69 -7.48 -4.00
C GLU A 93 -5.38 -6.01 -3.66
N ILE A 94 -6.29 -5.10 -4.00
CA ILE A 94 -6.22 -3.67 -3.60
C ILE A 94 -6.33 -3.53 -2.08
N GLN A 95 -7.24 -4.26 -1.44
CA GLN A 95 -7.34 -4.30 0.02
C GLN A 95 -6.02 -4.78 0.65
N MET A 96 -5.43 -5.86 0.13
CA MET A 96 -4.14 -6.36 0.60
C MET A 96 -3.02 -5.30 0.43
N PHE A 97 -3.05 -4.53 -0.67
CA PHE A 97 -2.12 -3.42 -0.87
C PHE A 97 -2.30 -2.33 0.19
N ILE A 98 -3.53 -1.93 0.49
CA ILE A 98 -3.87 -0.90 1.49
C ILE A 98 -3.44 -1.37 2.89
N GLU A 99 -3.77 -2.60 3.28
CA GLU A 99 -3.37 -3.17 4.56
C GLU A 99 -1.85 -3.17 4.76
N MET A 100 -1.10 -3.49 3.70
CA MET A 100 0.36 -3.44 3.71
C MET A 100 0.87 -2.00 3.78
N ALA A 101 0.32 -1.11 2.95
CA ALA A 101 0.71 0.28 2.84
C ALA A 101 0.50 1.06 4.14
N PHE A 102 -0.57 0.76 4.86
CA PHE A 102 -0.94 1.34 6.14
C PHE A 102 -0.79 0.34 7.30
N SER A 103 0.21 -0.55 7.22
CA SER A 103 0.43 -1.59 8.24
C SER A 103 0.48 -1.06 9.69
N GLN A 104 1.04 0.13 9.91
CA GLN A 104 1.07 0.79 11.23
C GLN A 104 -0.32 1.21 11.76
N PHE A 105 -1.31 1.32 10.88
CA PHE A 105 -2.69 1.71 11.18
C PHE A 105 -3.69 0.60 10.86
N LYS A 106 -3.22 -0.63 10.61
CA LYS A 106 -4.05 -1.77 10.21
C LYS A 106 -5.20 -2.01 11.19
N GLN A 107 -4.95 -1.82 12.48
CA GLN A 107 -5.96 -1.96 13.53
C GLN A 107 -7.15 -1.00 13.35
N TYR A 108 -6.94 0.19 12.80
CA TYR A 108 -8.02 1.15 12.57
C TYR A 108 -8.95 0.70 11.46
N MET A 109 -8.49 -0.10 10.50
CA MET A 109 -9.33 -0.57 9.38
C MET A 109 -10.52 -1.41 9.86
N VAL A 110 -10.38 -2.16 10.95
CA VAL A 110 -11.39 -3.12 11.42
C VAL A 110 -12.33 -2.51 12.47
N LEU A 111 -11.87 -1.48 13.18
CA LEU A 111 -12.58 -0.87 14.29
C LEU A 111 -13.63 0.14 13.82
N ALA A 112 -14.72 0.27 14.60
CA ALA A 112 -15.67 1.37 14.40
C ALA A 112 -15.03 2.71 14.85
N PRO A 113 -15.45 3.87 14.30
CA PRO A 113 -14.85 5.17 14.65
C PRO A 113 -14.79 5.46 16.15
N ARG A 114 -15.83 5.11 16.92
CA ARG A 114 -15.84 5.28 18.38
C ARG A 114 -14.77 4.44 19.09
N GLU A 115 -14.56 3.21 18.61
CA GLU A 115 -13.57 2.29 19.16
C GLU A 115 -12.16 2.74 18.82
N ILE A 116 -11.95 3.29 17.62
CA ILE A 116 -10.67 3.90 17.22
C ILE A 116 -10.30 5.02 18.18
N TYR A 117 -11.22 5.93 18.48
CA TYR A 117 -10.96 7.04 19.39
C TYR A 117 -10.58 6.54 20.80
N THR A 118 -11.33 5.57 21.32
CA THR A 118 -11.07 4.97 22.63
C THR A 118 -9.73 4.25 22.68
N TYR A 119 -9.42 3.50 21.62
CA TYR A 119 -8.15 2.79 21.45
C TYR A 119 -6.97 3.76 21.41
N VAL A 120 -7.08 4.85 20.65
CA VAL A 120 -6.04 5.87 20.58
C VAL A 120 -5.79 6.46 21.96
N LEU A 121 -6.83 6.86 22.68
CA LEU A 121 -6.65 7.44 24.03
C LEU A 121 -5.98 6.48 25.03
N SER A 122 -6.21 5.18 24.93
CA SER A 122 -5.63 4.19 25.84
C SER A 122 -4.21 3.76 25.48
N THR A 123 -3.82 3.91 24.21
CA THR A 123 -2.52 3.46 23.69
C THR A 123 -1.56 4.59 23.30
N LEU A 124 -2.03 5.85 23.36
CA LEU A 124 -1.22 7.02 23.03
C LEU A 124 -0.06 7.16 24.02
N ASP A 125 1.16 6.96 23.52
CA ASP A 125 2.39 7.30 24.22
C ASP A 125 3.01 8.55 23.56
N LEU A 126 3.10 9.64 24.33
CA LEU A 126 3.67 10.91 23.90
C LEU A 126 5.15 10.80 23.52
N LYS A 127 5.86 9.77 24.00
CA LYS A 127 7.28 9.55 23.67
C LYS A 127 7.47 8.84 22.33
N SER A 128 6.44 8.16 21.82
CA SER A 128 6.49 7.39 20.57
C SER A 128 5.55 7.95 19.50
N ILE A 129 5.35 9.27 19.46
CA ILE A 129 4.46 9.92 18.49
C ILE A 129 5.01 9.74 17.06
N THR A 130 4.11 9.51 16.11
CA THR A 130 4.45 9.48 14.69
C THR A 130 4.95 10.86 14.26
N THR A 131 6.17 10.94 13.74
CA THR A 131 6.77 12.23 13.35
C THR A 131 5.95 12.91 12.24
N PRO A 132 5.91 14.27 12.20
CA PRO A 132 5.15 15.00 11.19
C PRO A 132 5.48 14.60 9.75
N GLY A 133 6.76 14.31 9.47
CA GLY A 133 7.19 13.83 8.15
C GLY A 133 6.61 12.47 7.76
N LYS A 134 6.44 11.55 8.72
CA LYS A 134 5.77 10.27 8.48
C LYS A 134 4.27 10.46 8.25
N LEU A 135 3.61 11.30 9.04
CA LEU A 135 2.20 11.65 8.85
C LEU A 135 1.94 12.25 7.46
N HIS A 136 2.77 13.21 7.03
CA HIS A 136 2.68 13.78 5.70
C HIS A 136 2.84 12.71 4.60
N SER A 137 3.78 11.78 4.76
CA SER A 137 3.97 10.69 3.79
C SER A 137 2.77 9.76 3.71
N VAL A 138 2.14 9.46 4.84
CA VAL A 138 0.93 8.64 4.92
C VAL A 138 -0.25 9.34 4.26
N LEU A 139 -0.44 10.64 4.51
CA LEU A 139 -1.50 11.44 3.91
C LEU A 139 -1.34 11.51 2.38
N ASN A 140 -0.12 11.75 1.89
CA ASN A 140 0.16 11.73 0.45
C ASN A 140 -0.19 10.37 -0.17
N LEU A 141 0.14 9.27 0.52
CA LEU A 141 -0.23 7.94 0.05
C LEU A 141 -1.75 7.72 0.06
N PHE A 142 -2.44 8.19 1.09
CA PHE A 142 -3.90 8.17 1.17
C PHE A 142 -4.55 8.93 0.00
N ASP A 143 -4.08 10.14 -0.28
CA ASP A 143 -4.59 10.97 -1.37
C ASP A 143 -4.42 10.28 -2.72
N VAL A 144 -3.24 9.71 -2.97
CA VAL A 144 -2.96 8.95 -4.19
C VAL A 144 -3.85 7.71 -4.29
N ILE A 145 -4.04 6.96 -3.21
CA ILE A 145 -4.94 5.79 -3.22
C ILE A 145 -6.39 6.22 -3.51
N ARG A 146 -6.84 7.30 -2.86
CA ARG A 146 -8.18 7.87 -3.09
C ARG A 146 -8.36 8.32 -4.54
N GLU A 147 -7.38 8.98 -5.12
CA GLU A 147 -7.43 9.47 -6.51
C GLU A 147 -7.59 8.33 -7.52
N TYR A 148 -6.82 7.24 -7.36
CA TYR A 148 -6.79 6.16 -8.35
C TYR A 148 -7.88 5.10 -8.14
N PHE A 149 -8.25 4.83 -6.89
CA PHE A 149 -9.15 3.73 -6.57
C PHE A 149 -10.50 4.19 -6.02
N GLY A 150 -10.66 5.46 -5.63
CA GLY A 150 -11.84 5.95 -4.92
C GLY A 150 -13.16 5.76 -5.68
N GLY A 151 -13.13 5.75 -7.02
CA GLY A 151 -14.32 5.46 -7.84
C GLY A 151 -14.62 3.98 -8.07
N TYR A 152 -13.69 3.08 -7.72
CA TYR A 152 -13.79 1.64 -7.96
C TYR A 152 -13.98 0.81 -6.68
N MET A 153 -13.52 1.31 -5.53
CA MET A 153 -13.68 0.63 -4.24
C MET A 153 -15.16 0.51 -3.84
N LYS A 154 -15.58 -0.65 -3.32
CA LYS A 154 -16.88 -0.75 -2.66
C LYS A 154 -16.89 0.00 -1.34
N ASP A 155 -18.10 0.30 -0.85
CA ASP A 155 -18.34 1.05 0.39
C ASP A 155 -17.59 0.48 1.60
N GLN A 156 -17.42 -0.85 1.67
CA GLN A 156 -16.69 -1.49 2.76
C GLN A 156 -15.21 -1.09 2.77
N LEU A 157 -14.51 -1.24 1.64
CA LEU A 157 -13.09 -0.90 1.56
C LEU A 157 -12.86 0.61 1.70
N LEU A 158 -13.78 1.41 1.14
CA LEU A 158 -13.76 2.85 1.30
C LEU A 158 -13.91 3.26 2.78
N SER A 159 -14.83 2.61 3.51
CA SER A 159 -15.00 2.84 4.95
C SER A 159 -13.75 2.47 5.74
N GLN A 160 -13.09 1.36 5.42
CA GLN A 160 -11.82 0.97 6.05
C GLN A 160 -10.72 2.00 5.80
N LEU A 161 -10.64 2.54 4.58
CA LEU A 161 -9.69 3.59 4.22
C LEU A 161 -9.96 4.87 5.03
N PHE A 162 -11.23 5.30 5.14
CA PHE A 162 -11.60 6.45 5.97
C PHE A 162 -11.34 6.24 7.47
N ASN A 163 -11.51 5.02 7.97
CA ASN A 163 -11.18 4.71 9.36
C ASN A 163 -9.69 4.92 9.67
N ILE A 164 -8.79 4.60 8.73
CA ILE A 164 -7.36 4.93 8.87
C ILE A 164 -7.17 6.43 9.02
N PHE A 165 -7.80 7.22 8.14
CA PHE A 165 -7.72 8.68 8.18
C PHE A 165 -8.26 9.24 9.51
N TYR A 166 -9.41 8.74 9.96
CA TYR A 166 -9.99 9.11 11.24
C TYR A 166 -9.08 8.76 12.43
N GLY A 167 -8.42 7.60 12.40
CA GLY A 167 -7.47 7.20 13.44
C GLY A 167 -6.24 8.09 13.50
N ILE A 168 -5.74 8.56 12.35
CA ILE A 168 -4.65 9.54 12.30
C ILE A 168 -5.08 10.87 12.93
N CYS A 169 -6.26 11.38 12.55
CA CYS A 169 -6.82 12.61 13.13
C CYS A 169 -7.05 12.46 14.64
N SER A 170 -7.56 11.30 15.07
CA SER A 170 -7.76 10.98 16.49
C SER A 170 -6.45 10.96 17.27
N THR A 171 -5.37 10.47 16.64
CA THR A 171 -4.02 10.49 17.25
C THR A 171 -3.55 11.92 17.46
N ILE A 172 -3.73 12.79 16.47
CA ILE A 172 -3.37 14.22 16.59
C ILE A 172 -4.21 14.92 17.66
N ALA A 173 -5.52 14.67 17.68
CA ALA A 173 -6.42 15.22 18.69
C ALA A 173 -6.08 14.73 20.11
N GLY A 174 -5.73 13.45 20.26
CA GLY A 174 -5.32 12.87 21.53
C GLY A 174 -4.03 13.47 22.08
N VAL A 175 -3.05 13.77 21.21
CA VAL A 175 -1.81 14.46 21.60
C VAL A 175 -2.14 15.86 22.16
N LEU A 176 -2.95 16.64 21.44
CA LEU A 176 -3.37 17.97 21.91
C LEU A 176 -4.08 17.91 23.27
N ALA A 177 -4.99 16.95 23.45
CA ALA A 177 -5.75 16.81 24.69
C ALA A 177 -4.92 16.35 25.91
N GLN A 178 -3.74 15.76 25.70
CA GLN A 178 -2.81 15.36 26.76
C GLN A 178 -1.74 16.42 27.05
N ASP A 179 -1.38 17.27 26.09
CA ASP A 179 -0.44 18.38 26.27
C ASP A 179 -1.07 19.55 27.08
N ASP A 180 -2.40 19.66 27.06
CA ASP A 180 -3.19 20.61 27.87
C ASP A 180 -3.38 20.16 29.35
N LYS A 181 -2.78 19.05 29.78
CA LYS A 181 -2.84 18.52 31.16
C LYS A 181 -1.48 18.54 31.86
#